data_AF-A0A2M8BFH9-F1
#
_entry.id   AF-A0A2M8BFH9-F1
#
_cell.length_a   1.000
_cell.length_b   1.000
_cell.length_c   1.000
_cell.angle_alpha   90.00
_cell.angle_beta   90.00
_cell.angle_gamma   90.00
#
_symmetry.space_group_name_H-M   'P 1'
#
loop_
_entity.id
_entity.type
_entity.pdbx_description
1 polymer ?
#
loop_
_entity_poly.entity_id
_entity_poly.type
_entity_poly.pdbx_seq_one_letter_code
_entity_poly.pdbx_strand_id
1 'polypeptide(L)'
;MNTHRIFRALLATELARSEPGGVPSRDKWLVSLVLLLVIATTACSDRGEPDYQGFPLDTQYAHSDVVVGPLDDTKDPDASDLDDVDTDLDVDACDPAACDATCDNPTGCGFTCPADATCEFVCDVGSCLVDCEAGSVCHTSCAAGGCNINCKAGAECTSTCDGGGCQQTCDGTTSCSIACQGQACDLRCFNNEDCRLSACLNNCTQRCNGALVCINSCQNAAAGCFTDY
;
A
#
# COMPACT_ATOMS: atom_id res chain seq x y z
N MET A 1 -24.99 -1.81 32.49
CA MET A 1 -25.85 -3.01 32.53
C MET A 1 -25.22 -4.08 31.65
N ASN A 2 -25.09 -5.31 32.14
CA ASN A 2 -24.19 -6.33 31.57
C ASN A 2 -24.83 -7.04 30.36
N THR A 3 -24.71 -6.42 29.18
CA THR A 3 -25.30 -6.81 27.88
C THR A 3 -24.98 -8.26 27.49
N HIS A 4 -23.85 -8.79 27.96
CA HIS A 4 -23.41 -10.15 27.70
C HIS A 4 -24.31 -11.25 28.31
N ARG A 5 -25.00 -10.99 29.44
CA ARG A 5 -25.84 -12.00 30.10
C ARG A 5 -27.23 -12.14 29.47
N ILE A 6 -27.77 -11.05 28.92
CA ILE A 6 -29.07 -11.06 28.21
C ILE A 6 -28.92 -11.80 26.87
N PHE A 7 -27.79 -11.64 26.19
CA PHE A 7 -27.52 -12.30 24.90
C PHE A 7 -27.47 -13.83 24.99
N ARG A 8 -26.88 -14.40 26.06
CA ARG A 8 -26.83 -15.85 26.24
C ARG A 8 -28.21 -16.48 26.49
N ALA A 9 -29.16 -15.75 27.07
CA ALA A 9 -30.51 -16.25 27.30
C ALA A 9 -31.34 -16.28 26.01
N LEU A 10 -31.18 -15.28 25.13
CA LEU A 10 -31.90 -15.21 23.85
C LEU A 10 -31.40 -16.29 22.87
N LEU A 11 -30.09 -16.52 22.76
CA LEU A 11 -29.55 -17.53 21.84
C LEU A 11 -29.95 -18.97 22.20
N ALA A 12 -30.14 -19.27 23.49
CA ALA A 12 -30.55 -20.59 23.95
C ALA A 12 -32.04 -20.91 23.67
N THR A 13 -32.88 -19.87 23.50
CA THR A 13 -34.32 -20.05 23.28
C THR A 13 -34.64 -20.37 21.81
N GLU A 14 -33.84 -19.85 20.88
CA GLU A 14 -34.06 -20.03 19.44
C GLU A 14 -33.65 -21.44 18.95
N LEU A 15 -32.61 -22.04 19.55
CA LEU A 15 -32.12 -23.38 19.17
C LEU A 15 -33.07 -24.52 19.61
N ALA A 16 -33.96 -24.28 20.57
CA ALA A 16 -34.89 -25.31 21.05
C ALA A 16 -36.11 -25.52 20.13
N ARG A 17 -36.28 -24.71 19.08
CA ARG A 17 -37.48 -24.74 18.22
C ARG A 17 -37.27 -25.30 16.82
N SER A 18 -36.10 -25.88 16.51
CA SER A 18 -35.89 -26.55 15.22
C SER A 18 -36.45 -27.98 15.26
N GLU A 19 -37.66 -28.16 14.74
CA GLU A 19 -38.22 -29.49 14.51
C GLU A 19 -37.43 -30.23 13.41
N PRO A 20 -37.10 -31.52 13.59
CA PRO A 20 -36.40 -32.29 12.58
C PRO A 20 -37.35 -32.61 11.41
N GLY A 21 -37.18 -31.93 10.28
CA GLY A 21 -37.79 -32.35 9.00
C GLY A 21 -38.40 -31.26 8.12
N GLY A 22 -38.44 -29.99 8.56
CA GLY A 22 -38.98 -28.90 7.74
C GLY A 22 -37.92 -28.21 6.90
N VAL A 23 -38.04 -28.26 5.56
CA VAL A 23 -37.26 -27.41 4.65
C VAL A 23 -37.53 -25.94 5.03
N PRO A 24 -36.51 -25.15 5.44
CA PRO A 24 -36.73 -23.79 5.91
C PRO A 24 -37.20 -22.91 4.74
N SER A 25 -38.32 -22.21 4.91
CA SER A 25 -38.78 -21.21 3.94
C SER A 25 -37.77 -20.06 3.84
N ARG A 26 -37.61 -19.51 2.63
CA ARG A 26 -36.66 -18.43 2.30
C ARG A 26 -36.74 -17.21 3.25
N ASP A 27 -37.88 -16.98 3.88
CA ASP A 27 -38.10 -15.83 4.76
C ASP A 27 -37.31 -15.91 6.09
N LYS A 28 -36.95 -17.11 6.56
CA LYS A 28 -36.16 -17.27 7.79
C LYS A 28 -34.70 -16.85 7.64
N TRP A 29 -34.16 -16.88 6.42
CA TRP A 29 -32.79 -16.48 6.14
C TRP A 29 -32.59 -14.96 6.25
N LEU A 30 -33.58 -14.18 5.84
CA LEU A 30 -33.51 -12.71 5.89
C LEU A 30 -33.47 -12.20 7.33
N VAL A 31 -34.22 -12.81 8.25
CA VAL A 31 -34.23 -12.41 9.66
C VAL A 31 -32.89 -12.70 10.35
N SER A 32 -32.27 -13.85 10.07
CA SER A 32 -30.93 -14.17 10.58
C SER A 32 -29.84 -13.26 10.02
N LEU A 33 -29.91 -12.92 8.72
CA LEU A 33 -28.92 -12.05 8.07
C LEU A 33 -29.00 -10.61 8.61
N VAL A 34 -30.22 -10.08 8.79
CA VAL A 34 -30.44 -8.72 9.34
C VAL A 34 -29.95 -8.65 10.79
N LEU A 35 -30.19 -9.69 11.59
CA LEU A 35 -29.73 -9.72 12.98
C LEU A 35 -28.20 -9.75 13.10
N LEU A 36 -27.51 -10.49 12.22
CA LEU A 36 -26.05 -10.50 12.15
C LEU A 36 -25.47 -9.13 11.75
N LEU A 37 -26.13 -8.42 10.83
CA LEU A 37 -25.70 -7.08 10.40
C LEU A 37 -25.79 -6.03 11.54
N VAL A 38 -26.84 -6.11 12.35
CA VAL A 38 -27.05 -5.20 13.50
C VAL A 38 -26.02 -5.45 14.62
N ILE A 39 -25.58 -6.70 14.81
CA ILE A 39 -24.55 -7.04 15.80
C ILE A 39 -23.18 -6.55 15.34
N ALA A 40 -22.85 -6.65 14.05
CA ALA A 40 -21.56 -6.19 13.53
C ALA A 40 -21.38 -4.67 13.67
N THR A 41 -22.44 -3.89 13.44
CA THR A 41 -22.37 -2.42 13.49
C THR A 41 -22.27 -1.85 14.90
N THR A 42 -22.76 -2.55 15.91
CA THR A 42 -22.72 -2.07 17.31
C THR A 42 -21.40 -2.36 18.03
N ALA A 43 -20.54 -3.24 17.48
CA ALA A 43 -19.23 -3.56 18.07
C ALA A 43 -18.11 -2.58 17.69
N CYS A 44 -18.33 -1.67 16.74
CA CYS A 44 -17.29 -0.76 16.24
C CYS A 44 -17.27 0.64 16.90
N SER A 45 -18.26 0.99 17.73
CA SER A 45 -18.40 2.38 18.25
C SER A 45 -17.60 2.74 19.51
N ASP A 46 -16.81 1.82 20.10
CA ASP A 46 -16.25 2.01 21.46
C ASP A 46 -14.71 1.99 21.56
N ARG A 47 -13.99 2.31 20.48
CA ARG A 47 -12.53 2.56 20.57
C ARG A 47 -12.27 4.05 20.60
N GLY A 48 -11.93 4.52 21.81
CA GLY A 48 -11.60 5.91 22.11
C GLY A 48 -10.40 6.44 21.30
N GLU A 49 -10.47 7.73 21.04
CA GLU A 49 -9.45 8.55 20.38
C GLU A 49 -8.11 8.49 21.14
N PRO A 50 -6.98 8.24 20.47
CA PRO A 50 -5.67 8.50 21.05
C PRO A 50 -5.35 9.99 21.02
N ASP A 51 -5.03 10.55 22.19
CA ASP A 51 -4.46 11.89 22.40
C ASP A 51 -3.19 12.07 21.54
N TYR A 52 -3.31 12.84 20.46
CA TYR A 52 -2.18 13.25 19.61
C TYR A 52 -1.44 14.42 20.28
N GLN A 53 -0.33 14.13 20.97
CA GLN A 53 0.59 15.17 21.44
C GLN A 53 1.49 15.63 20.27
N GLY A 54 1.33 16.89 19.89
CA GLY A 54 2.06 17.52 18.79
C GLY A 54 3.57 17.57 19.02
N PHE A 55 4.33 17.21 17.99
CA PHE A 55 5.76 17.44 17.90
C PHE A 55 6.05 18.73 17.13
N PRO A 56 7.05 19.53 17.56
CA PRO A 56 7.45 20.75 16.87
C PRO A 56 8.21 20.44 15.57
N LEU A 57 7.85 21.17 14.51
CA LEU A 57 8.55 21.20 13.24
C LEU A 57 9.87 21.98 13.40
N ASP A 58 11.00 21.28 13.40
CA ASP A 58 12.31 21.89 13.16
C ASP A 58 12.69 21.70 11.69
N THR A 59 12.45 22.74 10.90
CA THR A 59 12.93 22.89 9.53
C THR A 59 14.36 23.43 9.55
N GLN A 60 15.35 22.56 9.32
CA GLN A 60 16.67 22.96 8.84
C GLN A 60 17.02 22.17 7.58
N TYR A 61 16.56 22.71 6.45
CA TYR A 61 16.98 22.30 5.12
C TYR A 61 18.28 23.03 4.80
N ALA A 62 19.42 22.36 4.99
CA ALA A 62 20.72 22.88 4.56
C ALA A 62 20.86 22.67 3.05
N HIS A 63 20.86 23.77 2.30
CA HIS A 63 21.29 23.81 0.91
C HIS A 63 22.79 23.51 0.86
N SER A 64 23.17 22.40 0.23
CA SER A 64 24.56 22.09 -0.11
C SER A 64 24.90 22.81 -1.42
N ASP A 65 25.73 23.86 -1.32
CA ASP A 65 26.28 24.56 -2.48
C ASP A 65 27.16 23.61 -3.30
N VAL A 66 26.71 23.26 -4.51
CA VAL A 66 27.52 22.57 -5.52
C VAL A 66 28.50 23.58 -6.10
N VAL A 67 29.78 23.45 -5.71
CA VAL A 67 30.89 24.22 -6.28
C VAL A 67 31.16 23.70 -7.69
N VAL A 68 30.68 24.42 -8.69
CA VAL A 68 31.04 24.20 -10.10
C VAL A 68 32.47 24.73 -10.29
N GLY A 69 33.43 23.82 -10.46
CA GLY A 69 34.81 24.16 -10.80
C GLY A 69 34.92 24.76 -12.20
N PRO A 70 35.97 25.53 -12.50
CA PRO A 70 36.18 26.12 -13.82
C PRO A 70 36.40 25.04 -14.88
N LEU A 71 35.60 25.10 -15.94
CA LEU A 71 35.80 24.35 -17.17
C LEU A 71 37.09 24.84 -17.83
N ASP A 72 38.12 24.00 -17.83
CA ASP A 72 39.35 24.22 -18.58
C ASP A 72 39.08 23.82 -20.04
N ASP A 73 38.78 24.82 -20.87
CA ASP A 73 38.59 24.73 -22.33
C ASP A 73 39.94 24.46 -23.03
N THR A 74 40.53 23.29 -22.80
CA THR A 74 41.55 22.77 -23.70
C THR A 74 40.88 22.14 -24.91
N LYS A 75 40.62 23.02 -25.87
CA LYS A 75 40.44 22.78 -27.30
C LYS A 75 41.24 21.55 -27.78
N ASP A 76 40.55 20.43 -27.91
CA ASP A 76 41.03 19.22 -28.58
C ASP A 76 40.44 19.19 -30.00
N PRO A 77 41.23 19.48 -31.06
CA PRO A 77 40.75 19.49 -32.43
C PRO A 77 40.87 18.11 -33.06
N ASP A 78 40.18 17.11 -32.51
CA ASP A 78 39.94 15.81 -33.17
C ASP A 78 38.60 15.17 -32.69
N ALA A 79 37.58 16.01 -32.46
CA ALA A 79 36.23 15.59 -32.09
C ALA A 79 35.37 15.20 -33.31
N SER A 80 35.80 14.17 -34.04
CA SER A 80 35.00 13.59 -35.14
C SER A 80 34.31 12.26 -34.77
N ASP A 81 34.54 11.73 -33.57
CA ASP A 81 34.08 10.40 -33.13
C ASP A 81 33.48 10.42 -31.70
N LEU A 82 32.69 11.44 -31.34
CA LEU A 82 31.99 11.54 -30.04
C LEU A 82 30.46 11.64 -30.18
N ASP A 83 29.91 10.97 -31.20
CA ASP A 83 28.45 10.87 -31.37
C ASP A 83 27.82 9.68 -30.60
N ASP A 84 28.62 8.85 -29.91
CA ASP A 84 28.16 7.63 -29.23
C ASP A 84 28.54 7.60 -27.72
N VAL A 85 28.48 8.75 -27.03
CA VAL A 85 28.35 8.69 -25.56
C VAL A 85 26.87 8.66 -25.25
N ASP A 86 26.35 7.43 -25.18
CA ASP A 86 25.14 7.06 -24.45
C ASP A 86 25.27 7.61 -23.02
N THR A 87 24.90 8.88 -22.82
CA THR A 87 24.47 9.40 -21.51
C THR A 87 23.04 8.98 -21.23
N ASP A 88 22.70 7.77 -21.66
CA ASP A 88 21.49 6.99 -21.43
C ASP A 88 21.46 6.55 -19.96
N LEU A 89 21.48 7.54 -19.06
CA LEU A 89 20.53 7.51 -17.96
C LEU A 89 19.17 7.68 -18.63
N ASP A 90 18.71 6.62 -19.29
CA ASP A 90 17.38 6.48 -19.85
C ASP A 90 16.42 6.55 -18.66
N VAL A 91 16.08 7.79 -18.29
CA VAL A 91 14.74 8.09 -17.84
C VAL A 91 13.89 7.81 -19.07
N ASP A 92 13.57 6.53 -19.27
CA ASP A 92 12.63 6.06 -20.30
C ASP A 92 11.37 6.89 -20.12
N ALA A 93 11.24 7.91 -20.95
CA ALA A 93 10.15 8.86 -20.85
C ALA A 93 8.88 8.11 -21.21
N CYS A 94 8.12 7.74 -20.19
CA CYS A 94 6.81 7.12 -20.32
C CYS A 94 5.95 7.87 -21.35
N ASP A 95 5.26 7.13 -22.21
CA ASP A 95 4.15 7.70 -22.97
C ASP A 95 3.13 8.27 -21.96
N PRO A 96 2.60 9.48 -22.18
CA PRO A 96 1.66 10.10 -21.25
C PRO A 96 0.40 9.27 -20.97
N ALA A 97 0.05 8.29 -21.81
CA ALA A 97 -1.12 7.44 -21.59
C ALA A 97 -0.80 6.11 -20.88
N ALA A 98 0.40 5.55 -21.09
CA ALA A 98 0.79 4.27 -20.51
C ALA A 98 2.31 4.14 -20.36
N CYS A 99 2.76 3.50 -19.28
CA CYS A 99 4.18 3.22 -19.08
C CYS A 99 4.41 1.77 -18.66
N ASP A 100 5.13 1.01 -19.48
CA ASP A 100 5.66 -0.29 -19.08
C ASP A 100 7.18 -0.15 -19.00
N ALA A 101 7.75 -0.37 -17.83
CA ALA A 101 9.19 -0.28 -17.63
C ALA A 101 9.72 -1.40 -16.72
N THR A 102 10.87 -1.93 -17.12
CA THR A 102 11.60 -2.95 -16.36
C THR A 102 12.90 -2.38 -15.82
N CYS A 103 13.21 -2.65 -14.55
CA CYS A 103 14.47 -2.27 -13.92
C CYS A 103 15.46 -3.43 -13.91
N ASP A 104 16.48 -3.36 -14.76
CA ASP A 104 17.60 -4.31 -14.78
C ASP A 104 18.88 -3.76 -14.11
N ASN A 105 18.84 -2.51 -13.61
CA ASN A 105 20.01 -1.89 -13.00
C ASN A 105 20.24 -2.39 -11.55
N PRO A 106 21.38 -3.02 -11.24
CA PRO A 106 21.65 -3.54 -9.89
C PRO A 106 21.70 -2.48 -8.79
N THR A 107 21.79 -1.19 -9.14
CA THR A 107 21.70 -0.09 -8.16
C THR A 107 20.29 0.39 -7.88
N GLY A 108 19.28 -0.19 -8.55
CA GLY A 108 17.88 0.23 -8.52
C GLY A 108 17.53 1.23 -9.62
N CYS A 109 16.23 1.49 -9.78
CA CYS A 109 15.68 2.42 -10.75
C CYS A 109 14.68 3.38 -10.09
N GLY A 110 14.50 4.56 -10.69
CA GLY A 110 13.46 5.51 -10.32
C GLY A 110 12.43 5.60 -11.43
N PHE A 111 11.17 5.32 -11.11
CA PHE A 111 10.05 5.40 -12.03
C PHE A 111 9.04 6.43 -11.55
N THR A 112 8.48 7.20 -12.47
CA THR A 112 7.38 8.11 -12.19
C THR A 112 6.25 7.83 -13.16
N CYS A 113 5.10 7.40 -12.64
CA CYS A 113 3.89 7.24 -13.43
C CYS A 113 3.17 8.59 -13.53
N PRO A 114 2.99 9.16 -14.73
CA PRO A 114 2.31 10.44 -14.91
C PRO A 114 0.87 10.42 -14.39
N ALA A 115 0.34 11.61 -14.09
CA ALA A 115 -1.05 11.75 -13.66
C ALA A 115 -2.01 11.18 -14.72
N ASP A 116 -3.07 10.53 -14.26
CA ASP A 116 -4.10 9.90 -15.10
C ASP A 116 -3.59 8.82 -16.09
N ALA A 117 -2.35 8.34 -15.94
CA ALA A 117 -1.77 7.27 -16.75
C ALA A 117 -1.94 5.90 -16.09
N THR A 118 -1.81 4.83 -16.88
CA THR A 118 -1.70 3.46 -16.37
C THR A 118 -0.28 2.94 -16.55
N CYS A 119 0.38 2.57 -15.46
CA CYS A 119 1.76 2.11 -15.50
C CYS A 119 1.92 0.71 -14.92
N GLU A 120 2.78 -0.07 -15.56
CA GLU A 120 3.24 -1.39 -15.13
C GLU A 120 4.76 -1.34 -14.95
N PHE A 121 5.22 -1.62 -13.74
CA PHE A 121 6.64 -1.57 -13.40
C PHE A 121 7.11 -2.92 -12.89
N VAL A 122 8.19 -3.43 -13.49
CA VAL A 122 8.84 -4.68 -13.06
C VAL A 122 10.20 -4.36 -12.48
N CYS A 123 10.38 -4.65 -11.19
CA CYS A 123 11.60 -4.44 -10.45
C CYS A 123 12.19 -5.78 -9.99
N ASP A 124 12.95 -6.42 -10.88
CA ASP A 124 13.52 -7.75 -10.63
C ASP A 124 14.78 -7.70 -9.76
N VAL A 125 15.51 -6.59 -9.81
CA VAL A 125 16.76 -6.37 -9.04
C VAL A 125 16.54 -5.76 -7.66
N GLY A 126 15.33 -5.26 -7.38
CA GLY A 126 14.93 -4.66 -6.11
C GLY A 126 15.36 -3.19 -5.97
N SER A 127 15.09 -2.61 -4.80
CA SER A 127 15.42 -1.21 -4.47
C SER A 127 14.88 -0.15 -5.46
N CYS A 128 13.82 -0.45 -6.21
CA CYS A 128 13.21 0.54 -7.09
C CYS A 128 12.44 1.59 -6.28
N LEU A 129 12.52 2.83 -6.74
CA LEU A 129 11.67 3.94 -6.32
C LEU A 129 10.58 4.10 -7.36
N VAL A 130 9.32 4.03 -6.95
CA VAL A 130 8.15 4.21 -7.83
C VAL A 130 7.28 5.33 -7.26
N ASP A 131 7.12 6.40 -8.02
CA ASP A 131 6.23 7.52 -7.71
C ASP A 131 5.01 7.49 -8.63
N CYS A 132 3.82 7.34 -8.06
CA CYS A 132 2.56 7.31 -8.76
C CYS A 132 1.83 8.64 -8.55
N GLU A 133 1.75 9.44 -9.62
CA GLU A 133 1.10 10.74 -9.56
C GLU A 133 -0.42 10.62 -9.38
N ALA A 134 -1.05 11.75 -9.05
CA ALA A 134 -2.48 11.78 -8.79
C ALA A 134 -3.31 11.22 -9.96
N GLY A 135 -4.33 10.41 -9.64
CA GLY A 135 -5.21 9.81 -10.65
C GLY A 135 -4.60 8.66 -11.46
N SER A 136 -3.31 8.34 -11.27
CA SER A 136 -2.65 7.24 -11.97
C SER A 136 -3.10 5.87 -11.48
N VAL A 137 -2.95 4.85 -12.33
CA VAL A 137 -3.11 3.43 -11.97
C VAL A 137 -1.74 2.78 -12.06
N CYS A 138 -1.19 2.40 -10.92
CA CYS A 138 0.13 1.79 -10.83
C CYS A 138 0.05 0.31 -10.45
N HIS A 139 0.68 -0.51 -11.29
CA HIS A 139 0.96 -1.91 -11.02
C HIS A 139 2.47 -2.08 -10.86
N THR A 140 2.92 -2.60 -9.72
CA THR A 140 4.36 -2.76 -9.46
C THR A 140 4.68 -4.16 -8.98
N SER A 141 5.57 -4.84 -9.68
CA SER A 141 6.17 -6.10 -9.24
C SER A 141 7.55 -5.85 -8.68
N CYS A 142 7.78 -6.22 -7.41
CA CYS A 142 9.07 -6.10 -6.73
C CYS A 142 9.56 -7.49 -6.31
N ALA A 143 10.19 -8.21 -7.24
CA ALA A 143 10.54 -9.61 -7.04
C ALA A 143 11.70 -9.77 -6.03
N ALA A 144 12.77 -8.97 -6.14
CA ALA A 144 13.90 -9.02 -5.21
C ALA A 144 13.66 -8.26 -3.89
N GLY A 145 12.59 -7.46 -3.80
CA GLY A 145 12.23 -6.72 -2.59
C GLY A 145 12.90 -5.35 -2.46
N GLY A 146 12.69 -4.71 -1.31
CA GLY A 146 13.28 -3.41 -0.96
C GLY A 146 12.75 -2.21 -1.76
N CYS A 147 11.69 -2.37 -2.55
CA CYS A 147 11.12 -1.26 -3.31
C CYS A 147 10.45 -0.22 -2.40
N ASN A 148 10.50 1.04 -2.81
CA ASN A 148 9.81 2.15 -2.20
C ASN A 148 8.76 2.70 -3.18
N ILE A 149 7.50 2.54 -2.84
CA ILE A 149 6.35 2.85 -3.69
C ILE A 149 5.56 3.96 -3.03
N ASN A 150 5.38 5.07 -3.73
CA ASN A 150 4.72 6.25 -3.22
C ASN A 150 3.54 6.63 -4.11
N CYS A 151 2.35 6.66 -3.53
CA CYS A 151 1.10 6.83 -4.24
C CYS A 151 0.38 8.09 -3.76
N LYS A 152 0.25 9.05 -4.67
CA LYS A 152 -0.39 10.34 -4.39
C LYS A 152 -1.92 10.25 -4.43
N ALA A 153 -2.57 11.32 -3.98
CA ALA A 153 -4.01 11.39 -3.86
C ALA A 153 -4.74 11.05 -5.17
N GLY A 154 -5.77 10.22 -5.06
CA GLY A 154 -6.56 9.72 -6.19
C GLY A 154 -5.89 8.65 -7.04
N ALA A 155 -4.64 8.25 -6.76
CA ALA A 155 -4.03 7.12 -7.47
C ALA A 155 -4.63 5.78 -7.02
N GLU A 156 -4.52 4.77 -7.88
CA GLU A 156 -4.77 3.37 -7.56
C GLU A 156 -3.46 2.60 -7.60
N CYS A 157 -3.04 2.06 -6.45
CA CYS A 157 -1.76 1.36 -6.35
C CYS A 157 -1.94 -0.09 -5.95
N THR A 158 -1.43 -0.98 -6.79
CA THR A 158 -1.37 -2.41 -6.53
C THR A 158 0.05 -2.90 -6.72
N SER A 159 0.63 -3.49 -5.68
CA SER A 159 1.99 -4.03 -5.76
C SER A 159 2.12 -5.46 -5.25
N THR A 160 3.12 -6.15 -5.77
CA THR A 160 3.61 -7.42 -5.24
C THR A 160 5.04 -7.23 -4.73
N CYS A 161 5.33 -7.76 -3.55
CA CYS A 161 6.63 -7.72 -2.91
C CYS A 161 7.02 -9.12 -2.45
N ASP A 162 7.69 -9.85 -3.35
CA ASP A 162 8.02 -11.26 -3.11
C ASP A 162 9.31 -11.40 -2.29
N GLY A 163 10.30 -10.53 -2.54
CA GLY A 163 11.56 -10.52 -1.78
C GLY A 163 11.45 -9.92 -0.37
N GLY A 164 10.37 -9.19 -0.08
CA GLY A 164 10.15 -8.53 1.20
C GLY A 164 10.83 -7.15 1.30
N GLY A 165 10.72 -6.52 2.47
CA GLY A 165 11.34 -5.22 2.75
C GLY A 165 10.76 -4.04 1.97
N CYS A 166 9.67 -4.23 1.23
CA CYS A 166 9.06 -3.14 0.48
C CYS A 166 8.33 -2.16 1.39
N GLN A 167 8.39 -0.90 1.03
CA GLN A 167 7.69 0.19 1.68
C GLN A 167 6.70 0.76 0.68
N GLN A 168 5.42 0.77 1.04
CA GLN A 168 4.38 1.40 0.23
C GLN A 168 3.67 2.46 1.06
N THR A 169 3.71 3.70 0.58
CA THR A 169 3.01 4.83 1.18
C THR A 169 1.94 5.31 0.22
N CYS A 170 0.72 5.47 0.73
CA CYS A 170 -0.43 5.93 -0.03
C CYS A 170 -1.13 7.06 0.73
N ASP A 171 -1.29 8.21 0.09
CA ASP A 171 -1.89 9.40 0.68
C ASP A 171 -3.13 9.82 -0.11
N GLY A 172 -4.31 9.63 0.45
CA GLY A 172 -5.59 9.99 -0.17
C GLY A 172 -5.91 9.17 -1.43
N THR A 173 -5.43 7.93 -1.52
CA THR A 173 -5.65 7.07 -2.69
C THR A 173 -7.02 6.40 -2.67
N THR A 174 -7.57 6.08 -3.84
CA THR A 174 -8.81 5.29 -3.94
C THR A 174 -8.55 3.85 -3.50
N SER A 175 -7.48 3.24 -3.98
CA SER A 175 -7.09 1.87 -3.61
C SER A 175 -5.60 1.79 -3.37
N CYS A 176 -5.21 1.22 -2.23
CA CYS A 176 -3.82 0.97 -1.87
C CYS A 176 -3.68 -0.47 -1.40
N SER A 177 -3.07 -1.31 -2.23
CA SER A 177 -2.87 -2.72 -1.93
C SER A 177 -1.44 -3.16 -2.18
N ILE A 178 -0.94 -4.01 -1.28
CA ILE A 178 0.34 -4.71 -1.43
C ILE A 178 0.16 -6.18 -1.03
N ALA A 179 0.61 -7.08 -1.90
CA ALA A 179 0.80 -8.48 -1.60
C ALA A 179 2.26 -8.70 -1.20
N CYS A 180 2.51 -8.89 0.09
CA CYS A 180 3.85 -9.08 0.64
C CYS A 180 4.07 -10.56 0.93
N GLN A 181 4.54 -11.34 -0.05
CA GLN A 181 4.89 -12.75 0.19
C GLN A 181 6.20 -12.87 0.96
N GLY A 182 7.07 -11.87 0.87
CA GLY A 182 8.30 -11.79 1.64
C GLY A 182 8.08 -11.48 3.13
N GLN A 183 9.12 -10.94 3.75
CA GLN A 183 9.07 -10.49 5.15
C GLN A 183 9.24 -8.97 5.22
N ALA A 184 8.85 -8.38 6.35
CA ALA A 184 9.20 -6.99 6.68
C ALA A 184 8.68 -5.91 5.70
N CYS A 185 7.49 -6.09 5.11
CA CYS A 185 6.87 -5.00 4.35
C CYS A 185 6.21 -3.97 5.27
N ASP A 186 6.26 -2.70 4.90
CA ASP A 186 5.59 -1.60 5.59
C ASP A 186 4.58 -0.93 4.65
N LEU A 187 3.30 -1.12 4.92
CA LEU A 187 2.20 -0.45 4.23
C LEU A 187 1.70 0.71 5.10
N ARG A 188 1.75 1.92 4.57
CA ARG A 188 1.23 3.13 5.21
C ARG A 188 0.17 3.77 4.33
N CYS A 189 -1.03 3.86 4.86
CA CYS A 189 -2.16 4.52 4.25
C CYS A 189 -2.52 5.76 5.06
N PHE A 190 -2.94 6.83 4.39
CA PHE A 190 -3.40 8.07 5.00
C PHE A 190 -4.68 8.52 4.33
N ASN A 191 -5.81 8.43 5.03
CA ASN A 191 -7.13 8.83 4.52
C ASN A 191 -7.54 8.14 3.19
N ASN A 192 -7.20 6.85 3.02
CA ASN A 192 -7.53 6.09 1.82
C ASN A 192 -8.93 5.45 1.91
N GLU A 193 -9.54 5.14 0.77
CA GLU A 193 -10.80 4.36 0.80
C GLU A 193 -10.51 2.89 1.14
N ASP A 194 -9.56 2.25 0.45
CA ASP A 194 -9.12 0.88 0.72
C ASP A 194 -7.61 0.81 0.99
N CYS A 195 -7.26 0.22 2.14
CA CYS A 195 -5.90 -0.08 2.57
C CYS A 195 -5.77 -1.59 2.84
N ARG A 196 -5.09 -2.31 1.95
CA ARG A 196 -4.99 -3.77 2.02
C ARG A 196 -3.55 -4.28 2.01
N LEU A 197 -3.14 -4.86 3.12
CA LEU A 197 -1.93 -5.69 3.20
C LEU A 197 -2.34 -7.15 3.11
N SER A 198 -1.79 -7.87 2.13
CA SER A 198 -2.06 -9.28 1.94
C SER A 198 -0.80 -10.14 1.82
N ALA A 199 -0.98 -11.46 1.94
CA ALA A 199 0.06 -12.47 1.80
C ALA A 199 1.23 -12.37 2.81
N CYS A 200 1.15 -11.50 3.81
CA CYS A 200 2.22 -11.32 4.79
C CYS A 200 2.50 -12.58 5.60
N LEU A 201 3.74 -13.04 5.53
CA LEU A 201 4.24 -14.16 6.33
C LEU A 201 4.75 -13.72 7.70
N ASN A 202 5.70 -12.77 7.76
CA ASN A 202 6.33 -12.31 9.01
C ASN A 202 6.75 -10.83 8.95
N ASN A 203 6.70 -10.17 10.11
CA ASN A 203 7.21 -8.81 10.40
C ASN A 203 6.61 -7.68 9.55
N CYS A 204 5.42 -7.85 8.97
CA CYS A 204 4.81 -6.76 8.22
C CYS A 204 4.12 -5.75 9.13
N THR A 205 4.22 -4.49 8.74
CA THR A 205 3.56 -3.38 9.41
C THR A 205 2.50 -2.81 8.46
N GLN A 206 1.29 -2.62 8.96
CA GLN A 206 0.24 -1.88 8.27
C GLN A 206 -0.21 -0.73 9.16
N ARG A 207 -0.23 0.48 8.64
CA ARG A 207 -0.78 1.67 9.31
C ARG A 207 -1.88 2.24 8.43
N CYS A 208 -3.11 2.26 8.94
CA CYS A 208 -4.28 2.65 8.15
C CYS A 208 -4.59 4.16 8.24
N ASN A 209 -4.21 4.83 9.34
CA ASN A 209 -4.33 6.28 9.58
C ASN A 209 -5.60 6.90 8.95
N GLY A 210 -6.77 6.39 9.34
CA GLY A 210 -8.06 6.91 8.88
C GLY A 210 -8.57 6.33 7.55
N ALA A 211 -7.99 5.22 7.06
CA ALA A 211 -8.56 4.52 5.91
C ALA A 211 -9.97 3.97 6.22
N LEU A 212 -10.89 4.08 5.26
CA LEU A 212 -12.27 3.61 5.43
C LEU A 212 -12.33 2.08 5.55
N VAL A 213 -11.56 1.37 4.72
CA VAL A 213 -11.38 -0.08 4.77
C VAL A 213 -9.91 -0.38 5.07
N CYS A 214 -9.68 -1.18 6.11
CA CYS A 214 -8.35 -1.59 6.56
C CYS A 214 -8.34 -3.12 6.69
N ILE A 215 -7.69 -3.80 5.75
CA ILE A 215 -7.65 -5.27 5.69
C ILE A 215 -6.20 -5.75 5.79
N ASN A 216 -5.96 -6.64 6.75
CA ASN A 216 -4.71 -7.37 6.90
C ASN A 216 -4.97 -8.87 6.78
N SER A 217 -4.29 -9.58 5.88
CA SER A 217 -4.36 -11.05 5.80
C SER A 217 -3.19 -11.79 6.47
N CYS A 218 -2.42 -11.11 7.32
CA CYS A 218 -1.45 -11.71 8.22
C CYS A 218 -2.03 -12.93 8.96
N GLN A 219 -1.51 -14.12 8.66
CA GLN A 219 -2.04 -15.36 9.23
C GLN A 219 -1.56 -15.62 10.66
N ASN A 220 -0.50 -14.95 11.12
CA ASN A 220 0.11 -15.21 12.42
C ASN A 220 0.42 -13.91 13.17
N ALA A 221 -0.38 -13.58 14.19
CA ALA A 221 -0.04 -12.46 15.09
C ALA A 221 1.30 -12.67 15.83
N ALA A 222 1.69 -13.93 16.06
CA ALA A 222 2.98 -14.29 16.66
C ALA A 222 4.18 -14.00 15.75
N ALA A 223 3.95 -13.78 14.45
CA ALA A 223 4.99 -13.53 13.45
C ALA A 223 5.38 -12.04 13.33
N GLY A 224 4.96 -11.18 14.26
CA GLY A 224 5.33 -9.76 14.26
C GLY A 224 4.50 -8.90 13.30
N CYS A 225 3.28 -9.33 12.96
CA CYS A 225 2.36 -8.48 12.21
C CYS A 225 1.74 -7.39 13.09
N PHE A 226 1.87 -6.14 12.67
CA PHE A 226 1.29 -4.98 13.37
C PHE A 226 0.29 -4.26 12.47
N THR A 227 -0.91 -3.99 12.98
CA THR A 227 -1.90 -3.13 12.32
C THR A 227 -2.27 -1.99 13.25
N ASP A 228 -2.02 -0.77 12.79
CA ASP A 228 -2.48 0.48 13.41
C ASP A 228 -3.67 1.04 12.63
N TYR A 229 -4.68 1.57 13.33
CA TYR A 229 -5.93 2.06 12.73
C TYR A 229 -5.98 3.58 12.71
#